data_AF-A0A521RX81-F1
#
_entry.id   AF-A0A521RX81-F1
#
_cell.length_a   1.000
_cell.length_b   1.000
_cell.length_c   1.000
_cell.angle_alpha   90.00
_cell.angle_beta   90.00
_cell.angle_gamma   90.00
#
_symmetry.space_group_name_H-M   'P 1'
#
loop_
_entity.id
_entity.type
_entity.pdbx_description
1 polymer ?
#
loop_
_entity_poly.entity_id
_entity_poly.type
_entity_poly.pdbx_seq_one_letter_code
_entity_poly.pdbx_strand_id
1 'polypeptide(L)'
;MTTTNRDFDRIARAWLDLMPDEAPDRVIDAVLQATEVTPQLRSPLARAPWRFSMNRLLLAGTAATAVVIAGLVLLNVRPTPSIGSTPTPMVTPSPTATPLVSGWGPGIGYATPAPDFLRSATWLADVPPIEALGQTAPRARLSSNSGGNRINVFVNDNDQTAMLGSQPVTGMQEELWLVATNARGCDPGDLGRYQLAISGGGLSMTLTPVSEDCSARATMLGRTWTRAIDAASQGGRGVVAPFDPLFVITLPEDTYTSNTRNFSTAVESSDHALMAAKNPTGWTTPCSETGGTKKQVGTTADAFAAYLATLPGFTVESEELQIDGHRALHLTIPTVPTADCQRGGPNDRRVIEWGTSVLEDTGFWFIRQGDPDTIYLVEVDSDLYLLQWLGTGVTPAEELEVLSTVQFLDALPAP
;
A
#
# COMPACT_ATOMS: atom_id res chain seq x y z
N MET A 1 51.34 8.96 16.55
CA MET A 1 51.92 7.71 16.02
C MET A 1 50.89 6.62 16.25
N THR A 2 50.08 6.36 15.23
CA THR A 2 48.77 5.69 15.30
C THR A 2 48.79 4.48 14.38
N THR A 3 48.82 3.27 14.94
CA THR A 3 48.73 2.02 14.18
C THR A 3 48.12 0.93 15.07
N THR A 4 46.79 0.85 15.10
CA THR A 4 46.03 -0.36 15.50
C THR A 4 44.57 -0.19 15.13
N ASN A 5 44.27 -0.04 13.82
CA ASN A 5 42.94 -0.35 13.32
C ASN A 5 43.03 -1.77 12.75
N ARG A 6 42.68 -2.76 13.59
CA ARG A 6 42.64 -4.17 13.19
C ARG A 6 41.49 -4.32 12.19
N ASP A 7 41.89 -4.66 10.98
CA ASP A 7 41.10 -4.81 9.76
C ASP A 7 39.97 -5.85 9.91
N PHE A 8 38.85 -5.43 10.51
CA PHE A 8 37.63 -6.24 10.71
C PHE A 8 37.09 -6.75 9.37
N ASP A 9 37.06 -5.90 8.35
CA ASP A 9 36.56 -6.25 7.01
C ASP A 9 37.34 -7.41 6.38
N ARG A 10 38.66 -7.44 6.58
CA ARG A 10 39.50 -8.55 6.12
C ARG A 10 39.23 -9.85 6.86
N ILE A 11 38.97 -9.79 8.17
CA ILE A 11 38.65 -10.99 8.97
C ILE A 11 37.25 -11.51 8.62
N ALA A 12 36.27 -10.62 8.50
CA ALA A 12 34.90 -10.97 8.12
C ALA A 12 34.84 -11.58 6.71
N ARG A 13 35.56 -11.00 5.74
CA ARG A 13 35.61 -11.51 4.36
C ARG A 13 36.31 -12.87 4.27
N ALA A 14 37.43 -13.05 4.99
CA ALA A 14 38.11 -14.35 5.05
C ALA A 14 37.29 -15.44 5.76
N TRP A 15 36.42 -15.07 6.71
CA TRP A 15 35.50 -16.01 7.36
C TRP A 15 34.32 -16.37 6.44
N LEU A 16 33.73 -15.38 5.75
CA LEU A 16 32.64 -15.61 4.79
C LEU A 16 33.07 -16.48 3.60
N ASP A 17 34.31 -16.33 3.12
CA ASP A 17 34.86 -17.15 2.03
C ASP A 17 35.03 -18.63 2.42
N LEU A 18 35.09 -18.95 3.72
CA LEU A 18 35.23 -20.32 4.22
C LEU A 18 33.88 -21.03 4.48
N MET A 19 32.76 -20.29 4.45
CA MET A 19 31.40 -20.75 4.78
C MET A 19 31.33 -21.85 5.87
N PRO A 20 31.86 -21.62 7.09
CA PRO A 20 31.72 -22.62 8.14
C PRO A 20 30.29 -22.62 8.70
N ASP A 21 29.76 -23.80 9.01
CA ASP A 21 28.42 -23.98 9.61
C ASP A 21 28.30 -23.40 11.03
N GLU A 22 29.43 -23.05 11.66
CA GLU A 22 29.49 -22.51 13.02
C GLU A 22 30.54 -21.38 13.12
N ALA A 23 30.13 -20.24 13.68
CA ALA A 23 31.01 -19.09 13.86
C ALA A 23 31.92 -19.29 15.09
N PRO A 24 33.26 -19.17 14.98
CA PRO A 24 34.14 -19.25 16.13
C PRO A 24 33.83 -18.16 17.16
N ASP A 25 33.85 -18.47 18.46
CA ASP A 25 33.54 -17.53 19.55
C ASP A 25 34.25 -16.18 19.43
N ARG A 26 35.52 -16.19 19.00
CA ARG A 26 36.32 -14.97 18.78
C ARG A 26 35.73 -14.01 17.72
N VAL A 27 34.96 -14.52 16.76
CA VAL A 27 34.26 -13.72 15.74
C VAL A 27 33.02 -13.09 16.37
N ILE A 28 32.28 -13.85 17.19
CA ILE A 28 31.13 -13.35 17.95
C ILE A 28 31.58 -12.24 18.90
N ASP A 29 32.64 -12.48 19.69
CA ASP A 29 33.21 -11.48 20.59
C ASP A 29 33.71 -10.23 19.85
N ALA A 30 34.36 -10.40 18.70
CA ALA A 30 34.81 -9.28 17.89
C ALA A 30 33.65 -8.47 17.30
N VAL A 31 32.56 -9.13 16.90
CA VAL A 31 31.34 -8.46 16.41
C VAL A 31 30.63 -7.73 17.55
N LEU A 32 30.50 -8.35 18.73
CA LEU A 32 29.91 -7.72 19.91
C LEU A 32 30.74 -6.50 20.35
N GLN A 33 32.06 -6.66 20.44
CA GLN A 33 32.97 -5.56 20.75
C GLN A 33 32.89 -4.44 19.71
N ALA A 34 32.87 -4.77 18.42
CA ALA A 34 32.70 -3.79 17.35
C ALA A 34 31.34 -3.08 17.45
N THR A 35 30.27 -3.79 17.82
CA THR A 35 28.93 -3.22 17.99
C THR A 35 28.86 -2.27 19.19
N GLU A 36 29.56 -2.58 20.28
CA GLU A 36 29.66 -1.71 21.46
C GLU A 36 30.47 -0.43 21.20
N VAL A 37 31.57 -0.52 20.46
CA VAL A 37 32.49 0.61 20.26
C VAL A 37 32.22 1.43 19.00
N THR A 38 31.50 0.88 18.02
CA THR A 38 31.10 1.62 16.83
C THR A 38 29.95 2.54 17.24
N PRO A 39 30.12 3.87 17.20
CA PRO A 39 29.03 4.78 17.46
C PRO A 39 27.96 4.49 16.42
N GLN A 40 26.85 3.88 16.83
CA GLN A 40 25.71 3.72 15.95
C GLN A 40 25.32 5.13 15.54
N LEU A 41 25.57 5.47 14.27
CA LEU A 41 25.01 6.65 13.63
C LEU A 41 23.50 6.40 13.60
N ARG A 42 22.84 6.70 14.73
CA ARG A 42 21.40 6.92 14.77
C ARG A 42 21.20 8.08 13.83
N SER A 43 20.89 7.75 12.58
CA SER A 43 20.46 8.74 11.61
C SER A 43 19.41 9.59 12.34
N PRO A 44 19.57 10.92 12.41
CA PRO A 44 18.54 11.76 13.01
C PRO A 44 17.18 11.58 12.32
N LEU A 45 17.14 10.95 11.14
CA LEU A 45 15.94 10.53 10.43
C LEU A 45 15.31 9.21 10.94
N ALA A 46 16.04 8.37 11.69
CA ALA A 46 15.49 7.13 12.29
C ALA A 46 14.67 7.39 13.57
N ARG A 47 14.76 8.61 14.13
CA ARG A 47 13.82 9.13 15.15
C ARG A 47 12.76 10.05 14.55
N ALA A 48 12.71 10.22 13.23
CA ALA A 48 11.54 10.82 12.62
C ALA A 48 10.42 9.78 12.80
N PRO A 49 9.35 10.07 13.56
CA PRO A 49 8.20 9.19 13.54
C PRO A 49 7.74 9.15 12.09
N TRP A 50 7.75 7.96 11.48
CA TRP A 50 7.03 7.65 10.24
C TRP A 50 5.52 7.74 10.52
N ARG A 51 5.09 8.93 10.91
CA ARG A 51 3.73 9.35 11.18
C ARG A 51 3.52 10.51 10.25
N PHE A 52 2.91 10.24 9.10
CA PHE A 52 2.22 11.28 8.36
C PHE A 52 1.06 11.73 9.24
N SER A 53 1.32 12.72 10.09
CA SER A 53 0.25 13.57 10.60
C SER A 53 -0.23 14.37 9.40
N MET A 54 -1.33 13.97 8.76
CA MET A 54 -2.00 14.71 7.66
C MET A 54 -2.14 16.21 8.01
N ASN A 55 -2.25 16.52 9.31
CA ASN A 55 -2.27 17.87 9.86
C ASN A 55 -0.98 18.73 9.72
N ARG A 56 0.11 18.24 9.10
CA ARG A 56 1.32 19.06 8.80
C ARG A 56 1.32 19.68 7.39
N LEU A 57 0.41 19.27 6.50
CA LEU A 57 0.31 19.83 5.14
C LEU A 57 -0.20 21.28 5.13
N LEU A 58 -1.06 21.64 6.10
CA LEU A 58 -1.57 23.01 6.29
C LEU A 58 -0.49 24.06 6.57
N LEU A 59 0.67 23.68 7.13
CA LEU A 59 1.76 24.62 7.43
C LEU A 59 2.85 24.68 6.34
N ALA A 60 2.97 23.66 5.49
CA ALA A 60 4.02 23.59 4.47
C ALA A 60 3.61 24.23 3.13
N GLY A 61 2.31 24.25 2.80
CA GLY A 61 1.79 24.80 1.53
C GLY A 61 1.96 26.32 1.37
N THR A 62 2.06 27.08 2.46
CA THR A 62 2.23 28.55 2.40
C THR A 62 3.69 28.99 2.33
N ALA A 63 4.63 28.19 2.86
CA ALA A 63 6.06 28.54 2.84
C ALA A 63 6.76 28.17 1.51
N ALA A 64 6.39 27.07 0.86
CA ALA A 64 7.05 26.62 -0.37
C ALA A 64 6.76 27.56 -1.56
N THR A 65 5.54 28.10 -1.65
CA THR A 65 5.13 29.02 -2.73
C THR A 65 5.88 30.35 -2.68
N ALA A 66 6.21 30.86 -1.48
CA ALA A 66 6.99 32.09 -1.32
C ALA A 66 8.46 31.92 -1.76
N VAL A 67 9.06 30.76 -1.51
CA VAL A 67 10.47 30.48 -1.89
C VAL A 67 10.61 30.24 -3.40
N VAL A 68 9.65 29.57 -4.04
CA VAL A 68 9.66 29.35 -5.49
C VAL A 68 9.45 30.66 -6.25
N ILE A 69 8.55 31.54 -5.78
CA ILE A 69 8.34 32.86 -6.40
C ILE A 69 9.58 33.77 -6.20
N ALA A 70 10.21 33.77 -5.02
CA ALA A 70 11.44 34.53 -4.78
C ALA A 70 12.63 34.01 -5.61
N GLY A 71 12.74 32.70 -5.80
CA GLY A 71 13.78 32.07 -6.64
C GLY A 71 13.63 32.37 -8.13
N LEU A 72 12.38 32.40 -8.64
CA LEU A 72 12.08 32.71 -10.05
C LEU A 72 12.34 34.18 -10.42
N VAL A 73 12.15 35.11 -9.48
CA VAL A 73 12.44 36.55 -9.72
C VAL A 73 13.95 36.83 -9.74
N LEU A 74 14.75 36.09 -8.97
CA LEU A 74 16.22 36.27 -8.93
C LEU A 74 16.96 35.64 -10.12
N LEU A 75 16.37 34.68 -10.83
CA LEU A 75 16.99 34.03 -11.99
C LEU A 75 16.75 34.76 -13.33
N ASN A 76 15.84 35.73 -13.39
CA ASN A 76 15.47 36.43 -14.63
C ASN A 76 16.24 37.74 -14.92
N VAL A 77 17.30 38.05 -14.15
CA VAL A 77 18.11 39.27 -14.35
C VAL A 77 19.56 38.91 -14.67
N ARG A 78 19.81 38.28 -15.82
CA ARG A 78 21.15 38.19 -16.41
C ARG A 78 21.10 38.53 -17.91
N PRO A 79 21.88 39.51 -18.39
CA PRO A 79 21.99 39.80 -19.81
C PRO A 79 22.78 38.69 -20.53
N THR A 80 22.17 38.04 -21.52
CA THR A 80 22.82 37.04 -22.37
C THR A 80 23.57 37.70 -23.53
N PRO A 81 24.87 37.42 -23.74
CA PRO A 81 25.56 37.82 -24.96
C PRO A 81 25.14 36.94 -26.15
N SER A 82 24.74 37.59 -27.23
CA SER A 82 24.38 37.00 -28.52
C SER A 82 25.62 36.74 -29.36
N ILE A 83 26.10 35.49 -29.48
CA ILE A 83 26.98 35.02 -30.57
C ILE A 83 26.80 33.51 -30.79
N GLY A 84 26.54 33.09 -32.04
CA GLY A 84 26.87 31.73 -32.50
C GLY A 84 25.78 31.02 -33.31
N SER A 85 26.10 30.75 -34.58
CA SER A 85 25.31 30.05 -35.60
C SER A 85 24.60 28.77 -35.16
N THR A 86 23.34 28.62 -35.60
CA THR A 86 22.48 27.45 -35.43
C THR A 86 23.09 26.20 -36.07
N PRO A 87 23.47 25.17 -35.29
CA PRO A 87 23.90 23.89 -35.86
C PRO A 87 22.70 23.18 -36.48
N THR A 88 22.86 22.71 -37.71
CA THR A 88 21.91 21.83 -38.40
C THR A 88 21.69 20.58 -37.54
N PRO A 89 20.45 20.18 -37.20
CA PRO A 89 20.21 19.01 -36.37
C PRO A 89 20.73 17.76 -37.08
N MET A 90 21.81 17.19 -36.53
CA MET A 90 22.29 15.89 -36.94
C MET A 90 21.26 14.86 -36.44
N VAL A 91 20.70 14.08 -37.35
CA VAL A 91 19.76 13.00 -37.01
C VAL A 91 20.54 11.96 -36.23
N THR A 92 20.48 12.01 -34.90
CA THR A 92 21.02 10.95 -34.04
C THR A 92 20.33 9.65 -34.43
N PRO A 93 21.06 8.59 -34.81
CA PRO A 93 20.44 7.31 -35.11
C PRO A 93 19.63 6.86 -33.90
N SER A 94 18.34 6.63 -34.10
CA SER A 94 17.48 6.09 -33.06
C SER A 94 17.99 4.70 -32.68
N PRO A 95 18.13 4.36 -31.38
CA PRO A 95 18.59 3.04 -30.98
C PRO A 95 17.66 1.98 -31.57
N THR A 96 18.19 1.11 -32.42
CA THR A 96 17.47 -0.07 -32.91
C THR A 96 17.21 -0.97 -31.71
N ALA A 97 15.98 -0.98 -31.21
CA ALA A 97 15.60 -1.91 -30.16
C ALA A 97 15.76 -3.35 -30.69
N THR A 98 16.29 -4.24 -29.86
CA THR A 98 16.30 -5.68 -30.14
C THR A 98 15.00 -6.27 -29.59
N PRO A 99 14.23 -7.05 -30.37
CA PRO A 99 13.04 -7.70 -29.85
C PRO A 99 13.45 -8.75 -28.79
N LEU A 100 12.63 -8.88 -27.74
CA LEU A 100 12.81 -9.90 -26.69
C LEU A 100 12.36 -11.29 -27.16
N VAL A 101 11.57 -11.35 -28.22
CA VAL A 101 11.10 -12.58 -28.86
C VAL A 101 11.55 -12.57 -30.32
N SER A 102 12.25 -13.62 -30.75
CA SER A 102 12.70 -13.73 -32.15
C SER A 102 11.67 -14.44 -33.03
N GLY A 103 11.69 -14.16 -34.34
CA GLY A 103 10.91 -14.92 -35.34
C GLY A 103 9.49 -14.41 -35.64
N TRP A 104 9.08 -13.27 -35.08
CA TRP A 104 7.76 -12.67 -35.33
C TRP A 104 7.83 -11.46 -36.28
N GLY A 105 6.69 -11.09 -36.85
CA GLY A 105 6.59 -9.96 -37.80
C GLY A 105 7.07 -8.62 -37.22
N PRO A 106 7.28 -7.59 -38.07
CA PRO A 106 7.80 -6.30 -37.64
C PRO A 106 6.99 -5.69 -36.49
N GLY A 107 7.66 -5.24 -35.42
CA GLY A 107 7.03 -4.55 -34.29
C GLY A 107 6.45 -5.43 -33.18
N ILE A 108 6.58 -6.76 -33.24
CA ILE A 108 6.13 -7.70 -32.20
C ILE A 108 7.29 -8.09 -31.28
N GLY A 109 7.00 -8.31 -29.99
CA GLY A 109 7.97 -8.81 -29.03
C GLY A 109 8.94 -7.75 -28.47
N TYR A 110 8.65 -6.46 -28.66
CA TYR A 110 9.41 -5.36 -28.07
C TYR A 110 8.87 -5.06 -26.68
N ALA A 111 9.74 -4.75 -25.72
CA ALA A 111 9.30 -4.32 -24.39
C ALA A 111 8.34 -3.13 -24.50
N THR A 112 7.20 -3.24 -23.83
CA THR A 112 6.19 -2.18 -23.74
C THR A 112 5.72 -2.06 -22.29
N PRO A 113 5.23 -0.90 -21.85
CA PRO A 113 4.49 -0.82 -20.61
C PRO A 113 3.26 -1.75 -20.65
N ALA A 114 2.92 -2.34 -19.51
CA ALA A 114 1.68 -3.06 -19.31
C ALA A 114 0.50 -2.16 -19.66
N PRO A 115 -0.63 -2.70 -20.13
CA PRO A 115 -1.85 -1.93 -20.32
C PRO A 115 -2.26 -1.15 -19.07
N ASP A 116 -2.94 -0.02 -19.26
CA ASP A 116 -3.25 0.94 -18.20
C ASP A 116 -3.97 0.31 -17.01
N PHE A 117 -4.90 -0.62 -17.24
CA PHE A 117 -5.65 -1.31 -16.18
C PHE A 117 -4.77 -2.22 -15.29
N LEU A 118 -3.62 -2.70 -15.77
CA LEU A 118 -2.64 -3.42 -14.93
C LEU A 118 -1.70 -2.47 -14.19
N ARG A 119 -1.43 -1.28 -14.75
CA ARG A 119 -0.58 -0.28 -14.12
C ARG A 119 -1.29 0.46 -12.99
N SER A 120 -2.61 0.57 -13.10
CA SER A 120 -3.46 1.35 -12.18
C SER A 120 -4.06 0.53 -11.04
N ALA A 121 -3.76 -0.77 -10.97
CA ALA A 121 -4.40 -1.66 -10.01
C ALA A 121 -3.52 -2.84 -9.60
N THR A 122 -3.81 -3.31 -8.40
CA THR A 122 -3.43 -4.66 -7.95
C THR A 122 -4.63 -5.58 -8.14
N TRP A 123 -4.37 -6.86 -8.36
CA TRP A 123 -5.39 -7.86 -8.68
C TRP A 123 -5.21 -9.09 -7.78
N LEU A 124 -6.32 -9.67 -7.31
CA LEU A 124 -6.35 -10.84 -6.45
C LEU A 124 -7.09 -12.00 -7.13
N ALA A 125 -6.65 -13.21 -6.86
CA ALA A 125 -7.40 -14.41 -7.20
C ALA A 125 -7.26 -15.43 -6.07
N ASP A 126 -8.32 -16.17 -5.79
CA ASP A 126 -8.21 -17.38 -5.00
C ASP A 126 -7.69 -18.50 -5.92
N VAL A 127 -6.62 -19.16 -5.49
CA VAL A 127 -5.82 -20.09 -6.27
C VAL A 127 -5.58 -21.35 -5.44
N PRO A 128 -5.98 -22.55 -5.93
CA PRO A 128 -5.59 -23.79 -5.29
C PRO A 128 -4.06 -23.87 -5.16
N PRO A 129 -3.50 -24.53 -4.12
CA PRO A 129 -2.07 -24.62 -3.95
C PRO A 129 -1.35 -25.12 -5.21
N ILE A 130 -0.42 -24.31 -5.72
CA ILE A 130 0.45 -24.68 -6.84
C ILE A 130 1.83 -25.05 -6.29
N GLU A 131 2.07 -26.35 -6.09
CA GLU A 131 3.31 -26.88 -5.50
C GLU A 131 4.56 -26.38 -6.23
N ALA A 132 4.52 -26.29 -7.56
CA ALA A 132 5.62 -25.79 -8.39
C ALA A 132 6.05 -24.35 -8.06
N LEU A 133 5.16 -23.55 -7.46
CA LEU A 133 5.46 -22.18 -7.03
C LEU A 133 5.84 -22.09 -5.54
N GLY A 134 5.66 -23.17 -4.77
CA GLY A 134 5.78 -23.14 -3.31
C GLY A 134 4.67 -22.30 -2.65
N GLN A 135 3.51 -22.23 -3.29
CA GLN A 135 2.34 -21.55 -2.75
C GLN A 135 1.75 -22.36 -1.59
N THR A 136 1.58 -21.71 -0.44
CA THR A 136 0.95 -22.26 0.77
C THR A 136 -0.32 -21.51 1.16
N ALA A 137 -0.47 -20.24 0.75
CA ALA A 137 -1.69 -19.46 0.96
C ALA A 137 -2.69 -19.64 -0.20
N PRO A 138 -4.01 -19.54 0.05
CA PRO A 138 -5.02 -19.74 -0.97
C PRO A 138 -5.19 -18.55 -1.93
N ARG A 139 -4.44 -17.45 -1.74
CA ARG A 139 -4.59 -16.21 -2.50
C ARG A 139 -3.30 -15.84 -3.23
N ALA A 140 -3.45 -15.42 -4.48
CA ALA A 140 -2.39 -14.85 -5.29
C ALA A 140 -2.68 -13.37 -5.58
N ARG A 141 -1.61 -12.59 -5.71
CA ARG A 141 -1.67 -11.16 -6.01
C ARG A 141 -0.88 -10.86 -7.27
N LEU A 142 -1.52 -10.25 -8.26
CA LEU A 142 -0.89 -9.77 -9.49
C LEU A 142 -0.78 -8.24 -9.42
N SER A 143 0.41 -7.70 -9.64
CA SER A 143 0.60 -6.25 -9.73
C SER A 143 1.64 -5.88 -10.78
N SER A 144 1.55 -4.65 -11.25
CA SER A 144 2.61 -4.05 -12.06
C SER A 144 3.41 -3.05 -11.23
N ASN A 145 4.69 -2.88 -11.58
CA ASN A 145 5.46 -1.79 -11.00
C ASN A 145 5.04 -0.43 -11.59
N SER A 146 5.50 0.67 -10.99
CA SER A 146 5.10 2.03 -11.38
C SER A 146 5.35 2.37 -12.86
N GLY A 147 6.37 1.78 -13.48
CA GLY A 147 6.68 1.97 -14.90
C GLY A 147 5.90 1.06 -15.86
N GLY A 148 5.12 0.10 -15.35
CA GLY A 148 4.42 -0.88 -16.17
C GLY A 148 5.33 -1.88 -16.86
N ASN A 149 6.65 -1.81 -16.71
CA ASN A 149 7.57 -2.68 -17.44
C ASN A 149 7.71 -4.06 -16.78
N ARG A 150 7.08 -4.30 -15.63
CA ARG A 150 7.06 -5.62 -15.01
C ARG A 150 5.71 -5.92 -14.43
N ILE A 151 5.24 -7.14 -14.65
CA ILE A 151 4.10 -7.74 -13.98
C ILE A 151 4.66 -8.84 -13.08
N ASN A 152 4.28 -8.82 -11.81
CA ASN A 152 4.68 -9.81 -10.84
C ASN A 152 3.44 -10.49 -10.27
N VAL A 153 3.51 -11.81 -10.11
CA VAL A 153 2.60 -12.57 -9.27
C VAL A 153 3.31 -12.92 -7.97
N PHE A 154 2.71 -12.49 -6.88
CA PHE A 154 3.07 -12.83 -5.52
C PHE A 154 2.13 -13.92 -5.03
N VAL A 155 2.70 -14.94 -4.41
CA VAL A 155 1.98 -15.96 -3.66
C VAL A 155 2.50 -15.93 -2.25
N ASN A 156 1.65 -16.26 -1.26
CA ASN A 156 1.95 -16.15 0.16
C ASN A 156 2.04 -14.67 0.60
N ASP A 157 0.87 -14.06 0.85
CA ASP A 157 0.62 -12.61 1.05
C ASP A 157 1.66 -11.83 1.89
N ASN A 158 2.37 -12.50 2.80
CA ASN A 158 3.32 -11.87 3.72
C ASN A 158 4.76 -11.76 3.20
N ASP A 159 5.18 -12.56 2.21
CA ASP A 159 6.60 -12.69 1.90
C ASP A 159 7.09 -11.67 0.87
N GLN A 160 6.18 -10.97 0.17
CA GLN A 160 6.48 -10.02 -0.93
C GLN A 160 7.45 -10.57 -2.00
N THR A 161 7.74 -11.87 -1.98
CA THR A 161 8.63 -12.52 -2.93
C THR A 161 7.83 -12.82 -4.19
N ALA A 162 8.15 -12.13 -5.28
CA ALA A 162 7.56 -12.39 -6.58
C ALA A 162 7.98 -13.79 -7.06
N MET A 163 7.00 -14.67 -7.30
CA MET A 163 7.27 -16.03 -7.81
C MET A 163 7.21 -16.11 -9.33
N LEU A 164 6.45 -15.21 -9.97
CA LEU A 164 6.38 -15.12 -11.43
C LEU A 164 6.52 -13.65 -11.87
N GLY A 165 7.68 -13.27 -12.37
CA GLY A 165 7.93 -11.98 -12.98
C GLY A 165 7.95 -12.06 -14.50
N SER A 166 7.18 -11.20 -15.16
CA SER A 166 7.07 -11.11 -16.61
C SER A 166 7.19 -9.67 -17.12
N GLN A 167 7.77 -9.50 -18.29
CA GLN A 167 7.85 -8.23 -19.02
C GLN A 167 6.73 -8.21 -20.08
N PRO A 168 5.84 -7.21 -20.06
CA PRO A 168 4.91 -7.00 -21.17
C PRO A 168 5.67 -6.68 -22.45
N VAL A 169 5.22 -7.26 -23.57
CA VAL A 169 5.77 -6.98 -24.90
C VAL A 169 4.67 -6.61 -25.89
N THR A 170 5.05 -5.94 -26.98
CA THR A 170 4.12 -5.61 -28.07
C THR A 170 3.51 -6.88 -28.66
N GLY A 171 2.18 -6.90 -28.78
CA GLY A 171 1.38 -8.05 -29.21
C GLY A 171 0.20 -7.63 -30.10
N MET A 172 -0.74 -8.55 -30.29
CA MET A 172 -1.99 -8.28 -31.00
C MET A 172 -2.96 -7.46 -30.14
N GLN A 173 -3.91 -6.78 -30.79
CA GLN A 173 -4.99 -6.09 -30.08
C GLN A 173 -5.80 -7.11 -29.25
N GLU A 174 -6.23 -6.72 -28.04
CA GLU A 174 -7.00 -7.58 -27.10
C GLU A 174 -6.22 -8.77 -26.51
N GLU A 175 -4.94 -8.92 -26.85
CA GLU A 175 -4.05 -9.90 -26.21
C GLU A 175 -3.03 -9.21 -25.30
N LEU A 176 -2.79 -9.81 -24.13
CA LEU A 176 -1.65 -9.50 -23.28
C LEU A 176 -0.52 -10.48 -23.60
N TRP A 177 0.63 -9.94 -24.03
CA TRP A 177 1.82 -10.72 -24.34
C TRP A 177 2.88 -10.50 -23.27
N LEU A 178 3.41 -11.60 -22.74
CA LEU A 178 4.30 -11.62 -21.58
C LEU A 178 5.52 -12.48 -21.86
N VAL A 179 6.71 -11.96 -21.57
CA VAL A 179 7.96 -12.73 -21.60
C VAL A 179 8.42 -12.99 -20.18
N ALA A 180 8.78 -14.24 -19.85
CA ALA A 180 9.29 -14.60 -18.53
C ALA A 180 10.62 -13.88 -18.28
N THR A 181 10.75 -13.19 -17.16
CA THR A 181 12.01 -12.56 -16.75
C THR A 181 12.66 -13.30 -15.59
N ASN A 182 11.84 -13.69 -14.61
CA ASN A 182 12.23 -14.54 -13.49
C ASN A 182 10.97 -15.23 -12.96
N ALA A 183 10.82 -16.52 -13.21
CA ALA A 183 9.64 -17.23 -12.79
C ALA A 183 10.02 -18.62 -12.32
N ARG A 184 9.58 -18.98 -11.11
CA ARG A 184 9.77 -20.32 -10.59
C ARG A 184 9.01 -21.30 -11.49
N GLY A 185 9.74 -22.22 -12.11
CA GLY A 185 9.15 -23.18 -13.06
C GLY A 185 8.98 -22.67 -14.49
N CYS A 186 9.55 -21.51 -14.85
CA CYS A 186 9.67 -21.05 -16.24
C CYS A 186 11.13 -20.72 -16.57
N ASP A 187 11.49 -20.86 -17.85
CA ASP A 187 12.78 -20.40 -18.35
C ASP A 187 12.69 -18.90 -18.74
N PRO A 188 13.71 -18.08 -18.44
CA PRO A 188 13.74 -16.70 -18.93
C PRO A 188 13.65 -16.66 -20.46
N GLY A 189 12.71 -15.87 -20.98
CA GLY A 189 12.42 -15.81 -22.41
C GLY A 189 11.16 -16.53 -22.85
N ASP A 190 10.59 -17.42 -22.02
CA ASP A 190 9.33 -18.11 -22.33
C ASP A 190 8.22 -17.10 -22.64
N LEU A 191 7.52 -17.28 -23.76
CA LEU A 191 6.46 -16.39 -24.23
C LEU A 191 5.08 -16.92 -23.81
N GLY A 192 4.29 -16.02 -23.25
CA GLY A 192 2.88 -16.20 -22.95
C GLY A 192 2.00 -15.22 -23.71
N ARG A 193 0.90 -15.70 -24.25
CA ARG A 193 -0.16 -14.92 -24.91
C ARG A 193 -1.49 -15.20 -24.23
N TYR A 194 -2.18 -14.15 -23.84
CA TYR A 194 -3.43 -14.24 -23.11
C TYR A 194 -4.48 -13.37 -23.77
N GLN A 195 -5.65 -13.94 -24.06
CA GLN A 195 -6.82 -13.14 -24.37
C GLN A 195 -7.29 -12.45 -23.09
N LEU A 196 -7.57 -11.15 -23.20
CA LEU A 196 -7.95 -10.31 -22.08
C LEU A 196 -9.44 -9.95 -22.17
N ALA A 197 -10.17 -10.14 -21.07
CA ALA A 197 -11.50 -9.60 -20.90
C ALA A 197 -11.61 -8.85 -19.57
N ILE A 198 -12.18 -7.65 -19.58
CA ILE A 198 -12.42 -6.84 -18.37
C ILE A 198 -13.93 -6.63 -18.24
N SER A 199 -14.48 -6.81 -17.04
CA SER A 199 -15.91 -6.55 -16.79
C SER A 199 -16.24 -5.07 -16.92
N GLY A 200 -17.51 -4.74 -17.24
CA GLY A 200 -17.94 -3.37 -17.50
C GLY A 200 -17.71 -2.36 -16.35
N GLY A 201 -17.49 -2.83 -15.12
CA GLY A 201 -17.13 -2.01 -13.97
C GLY A 201 -15.65 -2.06 -13.57
N GLY A 202 -14.81 -2.77 -14.31
CA GLY A 202 -13.37 -2.92 -14.02
C GLY A 202 -13.04 -3.71 -12.74
N LEU A 203 -14.05 -4.30 -12.07
CA LEU A 203 -13.86 -5.07 -10.84
C LEU A 203 -13.18 -6.41 -11.12
N SER A 204 -13.37 -6.99 -12.30
CA SER A 204 -12.80 -8.27 -12.67
C SER A 204 -12.11 -8.24 -14.03
N MET A 205 -11.03 -9.00 -14.13
CA MET A 205 -10.27 -9.24 -15.34
C MET A 205 -10.10 -10.75 -15.51
N THR A 206 -10.43 -11.27 -16.69
CA THR A 206 -10.13 -12.66 -17.06
C THR A 206 -8.97 -12.69 -18.05
N LEU A 207 -7.97 -13.51 -17.77
CA LEU A 207 -6.90 -13.85 -18.69
C LEU A 207 -7.10 -15.29 -19.16
N THR A 208 -7.31 -15.49 -20.46
CA THR A 208 -7.45 -16.82 -21.05
C THR A 208 -6.19 -17.16 -21.85
N PRO A 209 -5.43 -18.22 -21.52
CA PRO A 209 -4.23 -18.56 -22.27
C PRO A 209 -4.55 -18.89 -23.73
N VAL A 210 -3.88 -18.22 -24.67
CA VAL A 210 -3.93 -18.49 -26.12
C VAL A 210 -2.79 -19.43 -26.50
N SER A 211 -1.58 -19.11 -26.04
CA SER A 211 -0.39 -19.96 -26.14
C SER A 211 0.56 -19.61 -25.00
N GLU A 212 1.24 -20.59 -24.43
CA GLU A 212 2.13 -20.36 -23.30
C GLU A 212 3.22 -21.42 -23.24
N ASP A 213 4.47 -20.99 -23.31
CA ASP A 213 5.64 -21.87 -23.26
C ASP A 213 5.90 -22.37 -21.82
N CYS A 214 5.48 -21.61 -20.80
CA CYS A 214 5.59 -21.98 -19.39
C CYS A 214 4.26 -22.44 -18.77
N SER A 215 4.11 -23.76 -18.59
CA SER A 215 2.89 -24.36 -17.99
C SER A 215 2.53 -23.83 -16.60
N ALA A 216 3.52 -23.52 -15.75
CA ALA A 216 3.28 -22.95 -14.42
C ALA A 216 2.65 -21.56 -14.50
N ARG A 217 3.11 -20.72 -15.44
CA ARG A 217 2.53 -19.41 -15.70
C ARG A 217 1.16 -19.51 -16.35
N ALA A 218 0.94 -20.44 -17.29
CA ALA A 218 -0.38 -20.70 -17.87
C ALA A 218 -1.42 -20.98 -16.79
N THR A 219 -1.04 -21.86 -15.85
CA THR A 219 -1.89 -22.28 -14.73
C THR A 219 -2.17 -21.12 -13.78
N MET A 220 -1.16 -20.32 -13.44
CA MET A 220 -1.34 -19.20 -12.51
C MET A 220 -2.11 -18.03 -13.15
N LEU A 221 -1.71 -17.56 -14.33
CA LEU A 221 -2.32 -16.38 -14.94
C LEU A 221 -3.68 -16.65 -15.58
N GLY A 222 -3.90 -17.86 -16.12
CA GLY A 222 -5.10 -18.25 -16.84
C GLY A 222 -6.37 -18.38 -15.99
N ARG A 223 -6.89 -17.26 -15.47
CA ARG A 223 -8.04 -17.20 -14.57
C ARG A 223 -8.68 -15.81 -14.53
N THR A 224 -9.75 -15.70 -13.76
CA THR A 224 -10.35 -14.43 -13.36
C THR A 224 -9.64 -13.88 -12.12
N TRP A 225 -9.37 -12.58 -12.17
CA TRP A 225 -8.74 -11.79 -11.15
C TRP A 225 -9.70 -10.67 -10.74
N THR A 226 -9.74 -10.35 -9.45
CA THR A 226 -10.56 -9.28 -8.87
C THR A 226 -9.67 -8.11 -8.49
N ARG A 227 -10.05 -6.89 -8.87
CA ARG A 227 -9.31 -5.67 -8.57
C ARG A 227 -9.27 -5.45 -7.06
N ALA A 228 -8.08 -5.26 -6.51
CA ALA A 228 -7.83 -4.92 -5.12
C ALA A 228 -7.47 -3.45 -4.95
N ILE A 229 -7.97 -2.86 -3.86
CA ILE A 229 -7.70 -1.48 -3.43
C ILE A 229 -6.99 -1.43 -2.08
N ASP A 230 -6.84 -2.57 -1.39
CA ASP A 230 -5.99 -2.74 -0.20
C ASP A 230 -4.48 -2.80 -0.54
N ALA A 231 -4.09 -2.22 -1.68
CA ALA A 231 -2.76 -2.18 -2.25
C ALA A 231 -2.56 -0.89 -3.05
N ALA A 232 -1.39 -0.72 -3.69
CA ALA A 232 -1.20 0.39 -4.64
C ALA A 232 -2.27 0.34 -5.75
N SER A 233 -3.02 1.42 -5.90
CA SER A 233 -4.13 1.52 -6.85
C SER A 233 -4.39 2.96 -7.27
N GLN A 234 -5.13 3.15 -8.37
CA GLN A 234 -5.62 4.45 -8.82
C GLN A 234 -7.09 4.71 -8.43
N GLY A 235 -7.55 4.12 -7.33
CA GLY A 235 -8.95 4.19 -6.90
C GLY A 235 -9.89 3.33 -7.74
N GLY A 236 -11.12 3.79 -7.95
CA GLY A 236 -12.18 3.05 -8.63
C GLY A 236 -12.77 1.92 -7.78
N ARG A 237 -13.56 1.05 -8.42
CA ARG A 237 -14.24 -0.08 -7.76
C ARG A 237 -13.27 -1.25 -7.54
N GLY A 238 -13.10 -1.69 -6.31
CA GLY A 238 -12.24 -2.84 -5.98
C GLY A 238 -12.57 -3.44 -4.61
N VAL A 239 -11.92 -4.57 -4.30
CA VAL A 239 -12.06 -5.26 -3.02
C VAL A 239 -11.06 -4.78 -1.98
N VAL A 240 -11.53 -4.70 -0.74
CA VAL A 240 -10.73 -4.64 0.48
C VAL A 240 -10.76 -6.02 1.12
N ALA A 241 -9.73 -6.81 0.85
CA ALA A 241 -9.64 -8.22 1.19
C ALA A 241 -8.85 -8.64 2.47
N PRO A 242 -8.41 -7.74 3.38
CA PRO A 242 -7.84 -8.15 4.68
C PRO A 242 -8.85 -8.70 5.70
N PHE A 243 -10.13 -8.79 5.32
CA PHE A 243 -11.24 -9.18 6.16
C PHE A 243 -11.96 -10.40 5.58
N ASP A 244 -12.74 -11.05 6.44
CA ASP A 244 -13.70 -12.10 6.07
C ASP A 244 -15.00 -11.84 6.88
N PRO A 245 -16.15 -11.51 6.26
CA PRO A 245 -16.30 -11.24 4.83
C PRO A 245 -15.45 -10.06 4.37
N LEU A 246 -15.05 -10.08 3.10
CA LEU A 246 -14.41 -8.92 2.46
C LEU A 246 -15.48 -7.94 1.99
N PHE A 247 -15.09 -6.76 1.52
CA PHE A 247 -16.04 -5.85 0.89
C PHE A 247 -15.49 -5.18 -0.36
N VAL A 248 -16.38 -4.85 -1.29
CA VAL A 248 -16.11 -3.98 -2.44
C VAL A 248 -16.44 -2.55 -2.03
N ILE A 249 -15.64 -1.59 -2.48
CA ILE A 249 -15.95 -0.15 -2.38
C ILE A 249 -15.44 0.54 -3.64
N THR A 250 -16.03 1.68 -3.98
CA THR A 250 -15.59 2.55 -5.08
C THR A 250 -14.94 3.79 -4.51
N LEU A 251 -13.64 3.95 -4.74
CA LEU A 251 -12.91 5.16 -4.37
C LEU A 251 -12.84 6.13 -5.55
N PRO A 252 -12.77 7.45 -5.32
CA PRO A 252 -12.44 8.42 -6.35
C PRO A 252 -11.13 8.08 -7.07
N GLU A 253 -10.92 8.59 -8.28
CA GLU A 253 -9.64 8.41 -8.98
C GLU A 253 -8.54 9.24 -8.31
N ASP A 254 -7.56 8.58 -7.69
CA ASP A 254 -6.36 9.18 -7.11
C ASP A 254 -5.28 8.10 -6.97
N THR A 255 -4.02 8.47 -6.72
CA THR A 255 -2.95 7.51 -6.43
C THR A 255 -2.99 7.12 -4.95
N TYR A 256 -3.48 5.91 -4.68
CA TYR A 256 -3.53 5.35 -3.34
C TYR A 256 -2.36 4.42 -3.06
N THR A 257 -1.89 4.47 -1.83
CA THR A 257 -1.06 3.46 -1.17
C THR A 257 -1.87 2.78 -0.09
N SER A 258 -1.46 1.59 0.34
CA SER A 258 -2.16 0.86 1.39
C SER A 258 -1.20 0.42 2.49
N ASN A 259 -1.69 0.50 3.72
CA ASN A 259 -1.08 -0.06 4.91
C ASN A 259 -2.08 -1.02 5.55
N THR A 260 -2.02 -2.27 5.11
CA THR A 260 -2.83 -3.36 5.65
C THR A 260 -2.13 -4.01 6.84
N ARG A 261 -2.91 -4.28 7.89
CA ARG A 261 -2.51 -5.03 9.09
C ARG A 261 -3.59 -6.04 9.45
N ASN A 262 -3.36 -6.80 10.51
CA ASN A 262 -4.30 -7.79 11.02
C ASN A 262 -5.68 -7.16 11.25
N PHE A 263 -6.64 -7.49 10.37
CA PHE A 263 -8.01 -6.99 10.43
C PHE A 263 -8.13 -5.47 10.45
N SER A 264 -7.25 -4.77 9.74
CA SER A 264 -7.41 -3.35 9.45
C SER A 264 -6.68 -2.96 8.17
N THR A 265 -7.16 -1.94 7.47
CA THR A 265 -6.44 -1.34 6.36
C THR A 265 -6.60 0.17 6.37
N ALA A 266 -5.57 0.85 5.91
CA ALA A 266 -5.60 2.27 5.57
C ALA A 266 -5.22 2.39 4.09
N VAL A 267 -6.11 2.94 3.27
CA VAL A 267 -5.88 3.21 1.85
C VAL A 267 -5.81 4.72 1.67
N GLU A 268 -4.61 5.24 1.44
CA GLU A 268 -4.27 6.65 1.58
C GLU A 268 -3.77 7.25 0.26
N SER A 269 -4.26 8.44 -0.07
CA SER A 269 -3.78 9.31 -1.16
C SER A 269 -3.16 10.58 -0.56
N SER A 270 -2.90 11.62 -1.37
CA SER A 270 -2.42 12.91 -0.84
C SER A 270 -3.47 13.61 0.02
N ASP A 271 -4.74 13.49 -0.35
CA ASP A 271 -5.81 14.32 0.21
C ASP A 271 -6.93 13.51 0.88
N HIS A 272 -7.00 12.20 0.62
CA HIS A 272 -8.03 11.30 1.12
C HIS A 272 -7.45 10.03 1.75
N ALA A 273 -8.18 9.45 2.69
CA ALA A 273 -7.89 8.16 3.27
C ALA A 273 -9.17 7.37 3.58
N LEU A 274 -9.20 6.10 3.16
CA LEU A 274 -10.15 5.12 3.69
C LEU A 274 -9.48 4.40 4.86
N MET A 275 -10.08 4.47 6.03
CA MET A 275 -9.73 3.63 7.17
C MET A 275 -10.79 2.55 7.33
N ALA A 276 -10.36 1.30 7.48
CA ALA A 276 -11.27 0.20 7.76
C ALA A 276 -10.68 -0.71 8.85
N ALA A 277 -11.51 -1.15 9.79
CA ALA A 277 -11.12 -2.10 10.83
C ALA A 277 -12.29 -3.06 11.14
N LYS A 278 -11.97 -4.34 11.35
CA LYS A 278 -12.92 -5.34 11.81
C LYS A 278 -12.74 -5.57 13.30
N ASN A 279 -13.83 -5.52 14.06
CA ASN A 279 -13.90 -5.65 15.51
C ASN A 279 -12.89 -4.75 16.25
N PRO A 280 -12.94 -3.41 16.03
CA PRO A 280 -11.98 -2.49 16.63
C PRO A 280 -11.99 -2.57 18.16
N THR A 281 -10.81 -2.39 18.75
CA THR A 281 -10.62 -2.33 20.21
C THR A 281 -10.58 -0.89 20.68
N GLY A 282 -10.90 -0.66 21.94
CA GLY A 282 -10.64 0.59 22.65
C GLY A 282 -9.31 0.57 23.41
N TRP A 283 -9.13 1.59 24.24
CA TRP A 283 -7.92 1.83 25.04
C TRP A 283 -8.28 2.21 26.48
N THR A 284 -7.48 1.75 27.45
CA THR A 284 -7.72 2.04 28.87
C THR A 284 -7.29 3.44 29.31
N THR A 285 -6.28 4.02 28.64
CA THR A 285 -5.79 5.38 28.91
C THR A 285 -5.56 6.13 27.59
N PRO A 286 -6.63 6.47 26.86
CA PRO A 286 -6.56 6.97 25.48
C PRO A 286 -5.78 8.29 25.32
N CYS A 287 -5.58 9.03 26.40
CA CYS A 287 -4.79 10.28 26.43
C CYS A 287 -3.32 10.09 26.86
N SER A 288 -2.90 8.85 27.10
CA SER A 288 -1.48 8.54 27.32
C SER A 288 -0.74 8.35 25.99
N GLU A 289 0.59 8.44 26.02
CA GLU A 289 1.43 8.29 24.82
C GLU A 289 1.27 6.95 24.11
N THR A 290 0.90 5.90 24.86
CA THR A 290 0.74 4.54 24.35
C THR A 290 -0.72 4.07 24.34
N GLY A 291 -1.67 4.90 24.80
CA GLY A 291 -3.07 4.50 24.98
C GLY A 291 -3.29 3.59 26.21
N GLY A 292 -2.22 3.14 26.87
CA GLY A 292 -2.27 2.13 27.92
C GLY A 292 -2.36 0.73 27.33
N THR A 293 -3.35 -0.05 27.78
CA THR A 293 -3.64 -1.39 27.25
C THR A 293 -4.84 -1.33 26.33
N LYS A 294 -4.83 -2.13 25.26
CA LYS A 294 -6.04 -2.36 24.46
C LYS A 294 -7.15 -2.94 25.33
N LYS A 295 -8.37 -2.49 25.07
CA LYS A 295 -9.60 -2.89 25.76
C LYS A 295 -10.54 -3.48 24.72
N GLN A 296 -10.94 -4.73 24.91
CA GLN A 296 -11.97 -5.32 24.06
C GLN A 296 -13.28 -4.52 24.20
N VAL A 297 -13.86 -4.16 23.07
CA VAL A 297 -15.19 -3.55 22.99
C VAL A 297 -16.14 -4.59 22.39
N GLY A 298 -17.43 -4.50 22.72
CA GLY A 298 -18.44 -5.39 22.13
C GLY A 298 -18.49 -5.23 20.61
N THR A 299 -18.85 -6.29 19.89
CA THR A 299 -18.92 -6.32 18.42
C THR A 299 -20.25 -5.79 17.88
N THR A 300 -20.93 -4.91 18.63
CA THR A 300 -22.13 -4.21 18.16
C THR A 300 -21.82 -2.73 17.97
N ALA A 301 -22.51 -2.09 17.03
CA ALA A 301 -22.36 -0.68 16.75
C ALA A 301 -22.68 0.17 17.99
N ASP A 302 -23.72 -0.21 18.75
CA ASP A 302 -24.10 0.48 19.99
C ASP A 302 -23.03 0.35 21.09
N ALA A 303 -22.41 -0.83 21.23
CA ALA A 303 -21.36 -1.03 22.23
C ALA A 303 -20.12 -0.18 21.90
N PHE A 304 -19.79 -0.06 20.62
CA PHE A 304 -18.67 0.74 20.18
C PHE A 304 -18.94 2.25 20.27
N ALA A 305 -20.13 2.70 19.85
CA ALA A 305 -20.56 4.10 20.05
C ALA A 305 -20.56 4.48 21.55
N ALA A 306 -21.05 3.59 22.42
CA ALA A 306 -21.01 3.79 23.86
C ALA A 306 -19.57 3.88 24.39
N TYR A 307 -18.62 3.11 23.85
CA TYR A 307 -17.21 3.24 24.19
C TYR A 307 -16.65 4.61 23.77
N LEU A 308 -16.90 5.06 22.54
CA LEU A 308 -16.44 6.37 22.05
C LEU A 308 -16.97 7.52 22.91
N ALA A 309 -18.22 7.42 23.37
CA ALA A 309 -18.82 8.41 24.28
C ALA A 309 -18.14 8.48 25.66
N THR A 310 -17.30 7.49 26.02
CA THR A 310 -16.48 7.56 27.25
C THR A 310 -15.14 8.27 27.07
N LEU A 311 -14.75 8.58 25.82
CA LEU A 311 -13.48 9.22 25.54
C LEU A 311 -13.47 10.69 25.98
N PRO A 312 -12.39 11.18 26.60
CA PRO A 312 -12.34 12.57 27.06
C PRO A 312 -12.52 13.57 25.91
N GLY A 313 -13.51 14.45 26.06
CA GLY A 313 -13.78 15.53 25.10
C GLY A 313 -14.64 15.11 23.90
N PHE A 314 -15.14 13.88 23.86
CA PHE A 314 -15.97 13.39 22.77
C PHE A 314 -17.43 13.62 23.11
N THR A 315 -18.20 14.10 22.13
CA THR A 315 -19.66 13.96 22.09
C THR A 315 -19.98 13.06 20.91
N VAL A 316 -20.83 12.05 21.09
CA VAL A 316 -21.18 11.11 20.02
C VAL A 316 -22.64 11.34 19.65
N GLU A 317 -22.86 11.78 18.42
CA GLU A 317 -24.17 11.85 17.78
C GLU A 317 -24.25 10.68 16.80
N SER A 318 -25.36 9.94 16.82
CA SER A 318 -25.53 8.75 15.98
C SER A 318 -26.79 8.84 15.15
N GLU A 319 -26.68 8.48 13.88
CA GLU A 319 -27.78 8.27 12.96
C GLU A 319 -27.77 6.81 12.49
N GLU A 320 -28.94 6.16 12.51
CA GLU A 320 -29.07 4.79 12.01
C GLU A 320 -29.35 4.81 10.50
N LEU A 321 -28.64 3.95 9.76
CA LEU A 321 -28.82 3.74 8.33
C LEU A 321 -28.57 2.27 7.97
N GLN A 322 -28.56 1.97 6.67
CA GLN A 322 -28.12 0.67 6.16
C GLN A 322 -26.99 0.83 5.16
N ILE A 323 -26.02 -0.07 5.22
CA ILE A 323 -24.97 -0.24 4.22
C ILE A 323 -25.06 -1.68 3.72
N ASP A 324 -25.29 -1.86 2.43
CA ASP A 324 -25.49 -3.17 1.79
C ASP A 324 -26.56 -4.05 2.48
N GLY A 325 -27.63 -3.41 2.98
CA GLY A 325 -28.71 -4.10 3.71
C GLY A 325 -28.37 -4.49 5.16
N HIS A 326 -27.15 -4.25 5.62
CA HIS A 326 -26.73 -4.43 7.00
C HIS A 326 -27.08 -3.20 7.84
N ARG A 327 -27.40 -3.42 9.12
CA ARG A 327 -27.59 -2.32 10.08
C ARG A 327 -26.28 -1.56 10.22
N ALA A 328 -26.35 -0.23 10.15
CA ALA A 328 -25.20 0.62 10.35
C ALA A 328 -25.53 1.87 11.18
N LEU A 329 -24.53 2.39 11.89
CA LEU A 329 -24.57 3.70 12.54
C LEU A 329 -23.56 4.63 11.88
N HIS A 330 -24.02 5.81 11.49
CA HIS A 330 -23.16 6.95 11.16
C HIS A 330 -23.00 7.79 12.43
N LEU A 331 -21.76 7.90 12.91
CA LEU A 331 -21.40 8.66 14.09
C LEU A 331 -20.76 9.97 13.66
N THR A 332 -21.34 11.09 14.09
CA THR A 332 -20.68 12.39 14.06
C THR A 332 -20.12 12.67 15.44
N ILE A 333 -18.81 12.94 15.50
CA ILE A 333 -18.07 13.02 16.76
C ILE A 333 -17.40 14.39 16.89
N PRO A 334 -18.14 15.41 17.37
CA PRO A 334 -17.52 16.66 17.78
C PRO A 334 -16.55 16.39 18.93
N THR A 335 -15.32 16.90 18.79
CA THR A 335 -14.34 16.82 19.87
C THR A 335 -14.00 18.20 20.41
N VAL A 336 -13.92 18.30 21.74
CA VAL A 336 -13.48 19.52 22.44
C VAL A 336 -12.19 19.26 23.19
N PRO A 337 -11.26 20.24 23.21
CA PRO A 337 -10.07 20.17 24.05
C PRO A 337 -10.40 19.94 25.52
N THR A 338 -9.69 19.01 26.15
CA THR A 338 -9.79 18.74 27.59
C THR A 338 -8.44 18.95 28.28
N ALA A 339 -8.46 19.05 29.61
CA ALA A 339 -7.23 19.11 30.40
C ALA A 339 -6.47 17.77 30.41
N ASP A 340 -7.20 16.66 30.31
CA ASP A 340 -6.67 15.31 30.49
C ASP A 340 -5.75 14.84 29.35
N CYS A 341 -5.81 15.50 28.20
CA CYS A 341 -5.13 15.04 26.97
C CYS A 341 -4.09 16.04 26.42
N GLN A 342 -3.56 16.95 27.25
CA GLN A 342 -2.62 18.01 26.83
C GLN A 342 -1.15 17.55 26.71
N ARG A 343 -0.91 16.30 26.33
CA ARG A 343 0.40 15.68 26.47
C ARG A 343 1.31 16.02 25.29
N GLY A 344 2.38 16.77 25.55
CA GLY A 344 3.36 17.26 24.54
C GLY A 344 3.42 18.79 24.41
N GLY A 345 2.67 19.48 25.28
CA GLY A 345 2.51 20.93 25.28
C GLY A 345 1.07 21.30 24.96
N PRO A 346 0.70 22.59 25.08
CA PRO A 346 -0.69 23.05 24.92
C PRO A 346 -1.33 22.71 23.56
N ASN A 347 -0.53 22.29 22.58
CA ASN A 347 -0.91 22.01 21.20
C ASN A 347 -0.96 20.51 20.86
N ASP A 348 -0.46 19.61 21.72
CA ASP A 348 -0.53 18.17 21.48
C ASP A 348 -1.68 17.58 22.28
N ARG A 349 -2.86 17.55 21.65
CA ARG A 349 -4.16 17.19 22.24
C ARG A 349 -4.71 15.89 21.65
N ARG A 350 -3.86 14.88 21.55
CA ARG A 350 -4.22 13.61 20.88
C ARG A 350 -5.01 12.70 21.80
N VAL A 351 -6.00 12.03 21.23
CA VAL A 351 -6.75 10.93 21.84
C VAL A 351 -6.60 9.72 20.94
N ILE A 352 -6.04 8.64 21.47
CA ILE A 352 -6.02 7.35 20.79
C ILE A 352 -7.43 6.79 20.88
N GLU A 353 -8.12 6.78 19.75
CA GLU A 353 -9.54 6.53 19.67
C GLU A 353 -9.83 5.03 19.62
N TRP A 354 -9.15 4.31 18.73
CA TRP A 354 -9.38 2.88 18.55
C TRP A 354 -8.09 2.16 18.12
N GLY A 355 -8.12 0.82 18.15
CA GLY A 355 -7.04 -0.05 17.74
C GLY A 355 -7.53 -1.26 16.96
N THR A 356 -6.59 -1.99 16.34
CA THR A 356 -6.89 -3.24 15.62
C THR A 356 -7.39 -4.33 16.58
N SER A 357 -8.15 -5.30 16.07
CA SER A 357 -8.78 -6.36 16.87
C SER A 357 -7.81 -7.28 17.60
N VAL A 358 -6.56 -7.39 17.13
CA VAL A 358 -5.51 -8.19 17.77
C VAL A 358 -4.93 -7.40 18.95
N LEU A 359 -5.13 -7.91 20.17
CA LEU A 359 -4.73 -7.21 21.41
C LEU A 359 -3.21 -7.01 21.53
N GLU A 360 -2.42 -7.87 20.90
CA GLU A 360 -0.96 -7.79 20.89
C GLU A 360 -0.42 -6.83 19.81
N ASP A 361 -1.24 -6.43 18.85
CA ASP A 361 -0.83 -5.47 17.81
C ASP A 361 -0.75 -4.06 18.40
N THR A 362 0.21 -3.29 17.91
CA THR A 362 0.44 -1.89 18.27
C THR A 362 -0.27 -0.92 17.33
N GLY A 363 -1.01 -1.41 16.33
CA GLY A 363 -1.83 -0.59 15.44
C GLY A 363 -2.93 0.17 16.20
N PHE A 364 -2.96 1.49 16.02
CA PHE A 364 -3.98 2.37 16.58
C PHE A 364 -4.26 3.57 15.68
N TRP A 365 -5.46 4.11 15.84
CA TRP A 365 -5.89 5.38 15.28
C TRP A 365 -5.96 6.44 16.39
N PHE A 366 -5.67 7.69 16.03
CA PHE A 366 -5.79 8.80 16.95
C PHE A 366 -6.29 10.04 16.21
N ILE A 367 -7.03 10.87 16.92
CA ILE A 367 -7.43 12.19 16.45
C ILE A 367 -6.91 13.27 17.40
N ARG A 368 -6.92 14.53 16.95
CA ARG A 368 -6.63 15.67 17.82
C ARG A 368 -7.95 16.28 18.30
N GLN A 369 -8.04 16.56 19.59
CA GLN A 369 -9.21 17.26 20.14
C GLN A 369 -9.35 18.65 19.52
N GLY A 370 -10.54 18.94 19.02
CA GLY A 370 -10.88 20.11 18.20
C GLY A 370 -11.11 19.74 16.73
N ASP A 371 -10.59 18.62 16.26
CA ASP A 371 -10.89 18.08 14.93
C ASP A 371 -12.14 17.18 15.06
N PRO A 372 -13.22 17.41 14.30
CA PRO A 372 -14.35 16.50 14.29
C PRO A 372 -13.95 15.17 13.64
N ASP A 373 -14.64 14.10 14.03
CA ASP A 373 -14.52 12.79 13.36
C ASP A 373 -15.88 12.27 12.90
N THR A 374 -15.83 11.34 11.96
CA THR A 374 -16.95 10.67 11.29
C THR A 374 -16.62 9.18 11.21
N ILE A 375 -17.53 8.35 11.73
CA ILE A 375 -17.34 6.90 11.76
C ILE A 375 -18.60 6.20 11.30
N TYR A 376 -18.45 5.25 10.38
CA TYR A 376 -19.52 4.34 9.97
C TYR A 376 -19.26 2.97 10.59
N LEU A 377 -20.20 2.53 11.41
CA LEU A 377 -20.17 1.23 12.09
C LEU A 377 -21.18 0.31 11.41
N VAL A 378 -20.75 -0.79 10.81
CA VAL A 378 -21.62 -1.73 10.07
C VAL A 378 -21.59 -3.10 10.74
N GLU A 379 -22.77 -3.61 11.09
CA GLU A 379 -22.93 -4.94 11.72
C GLU A 379 -23.14 -6.01 10.64
N VAL A 380 -22.14 -6.86 10.45
CA VAL A 380 -22.15 -7.93 9.45
C VAL A 380 -21.99 -9.25 10.17
N ASP A 381 -23.04 -10.07 10.14
CA ASP A 381 -23.18 -11.29 10.95
C ASP A 381 -22.95 -11.05 12.45
N SER A 382 -21.84 -11.57 13.00
CA SER A 382 -21.44 -11.38 14.41
C SER A 382 -20.32 -10.35 14.60
N ASP A 383 -19.91 -9.70 13.52
CA ASP A 383 -18.76 -8.80 13.47
C ASP A 383 -19.16 -7.35 13.26
N LEU A 384 -18.29 -6.45 13.73
CA LEU A 384 -18.42 -5.01 13.56
C LEU A 384 -17.35 -4.49 12.60
N TYR A 385 -17.75 -3.78 11.56
CA TYR A 385 -16.85 -3.07 10.66
C TYR A 385 -16.89 -1.58 10.98
N LEU A 386 -15.72 -1.01 11.26
CA LEU A 386 -15.52 0.44 11.34
C LEU A 386 -14.96 0.92 10.02
N LEU A 387 -15.61 1.90 9.41
CA LEU A 387 -15.21 2.54 8.16
C LEU A 387 -15.15 4.05 8.35
N GLN A 388 -14.10 4.69 7.83
CA GLN A 388 -13.99 6.15 7.78
C GLN A 388 -13.49 6.58 6.42
N TRP A 389 -14.11 7.61 5.83
CA TRP A 389 -13.58 8.32 4.68
C TRP A 389 -13.13 9.69 5.14
N LEU A 390 -11.82 9.92 5.12
CA LEU A 390 -11.18 11.07 5.74
C LEU A 390 -10.44 11.87 4.68
N GLY A 391 -10.30 13.18 4.88
CA GLY A 391 -9.51 14.00 3.98
C GLY A 391 -9.70 15.49 4.20
N THR A 392 -8.81 16.30 3.63
CA THR A 392 -8.96 17.76 3.71
C THR A 392 -10.07 18.22 2.79
N GLY A 393 -11.18 18.70 3.36
CA GLY A 393 -12.31 19.19 2.58
C GLY A 393 -13.31 18.11 2.17
N VAL A 394 -13.11 16.86 2.62
CA VAL A 394 -14.13 15.82 2.54
C VAL A 394 -15.41 16.33 3.20
N THR A 395 -16.52 16.22 2.48
CA THR A 395 -17.84 16.64 2.96
C THR A 395 -18.67 15.43 3.36
N PRO A 396 -19.67 15.58 4.25
CA PRO A 396 -20.57 14.49 4.59
C PRO A 396 -21.27 13.85 3.37
N ALA A 397 -21.52 14.64 2.31
CA ALA A 397 -22.11 14.13 1.07
C ALA A 397 -21.15 13.21 0.30
N GLU A 398 -19.86 13.55 0.28
CA GLU A 398 -18.82 12.73 -0.36
C GLU A 398 -18.54 11.46 0.45
N GLU A 399 -18.49 11.56 1.79
CA GLU A 399 -18.38 10.39 2.67
C GLU A 399 -19.49 9.40 2.39
N LEU A 400 -20.74 9.88 2.33
CA LEU A 400 -21.89 9.05 2.04
C LEU A 400 -21.85 8.51 0.61
N GLU A 401 -21.40 9.30 -0.38
CA GLU A 401 -21.22 8.83 -1.75
C GLU A 401 -20.26 7.64 -1.81
N VAL A 402 -19.09 7.72 -1.16
CA VAL A 402 -18.10 6.64 -1.14
C VAL A 402 -18.61 5.44 -0.35
N LEU A 403 -19.07 5.65 0.89
CA LEU A 403 -19.43 4.57 1.80
C LEU A 403 -20.74 3.87 1.44
N SER A 404 -21.64 4.54 0.70
CA SER A 404 -22.83 3.89 0.14
C SER A 404 -22.52 2.88 -0.98
N THR A 405 -21.29 2.89 -1.52
CA THR A 405 -20.85 1.90 -2.52
C THR A 405 -20.33 0.60 -1.91
N VAL A 406 -20.21 0.54 -0.58
CA VAL A 406 -19.74 -0.65 0.13
C VAL A 406 -20.69 -1.82 -0.12
N GLN A 407 -20.12 -2.98 -0.47
CA GLN A 407 -20.83 -4.25 -0.63
C GLN A 407 -20.03 -5.39 -0.02
N PHE A 408 -20.58 -6.10 0.96
CA PHE A 408 -19.91 -7.22 1.60
C PHE A 408 -20.00 -8.48 0.75
N LEU A 409 -18.92 -9.26 0.72
CA LEU A 409 -18.81 -10.50 -0.03
C LEU A 409 -18.17 -11.57 0.85
N ASP A 410 -18.75 -12.77 0.86
CA ASP A 410 -18.20 -13.93 1.56
C ASP A 410 -16.90 -14.44 0.91
N ALA A 411 -16.71 -14.18 -0.38
CA ALA A 411 -15.54 -14.61 -1.13
C ALA A 411 -15.23 -13.63 -2.28
N LEU A 412 -14.08 -13.79 -2.93
CA LEU A 412 -13.83 -13.08 -4.18
C LEU A 412 -14.91 -13.47 -5.21
N PRO A 413 -15.41 -12.52 -6.03
CA PRO A 413 -16.35 -12.83 -7.09
C PRO A 413 -15.89 -14.02 -7.91
N ALA A 414 -16.73 -15.04 -7.99
CA ALA A 414 -16.46 -16.21 -8.81
C ALA A 414 -16.30 -15.80 -10.29
N PRO A 415 -15.47 -16.52 -11.06
CA PRO A 415 -15.24 -16.26 -12.48
C PRO A 415 -16.52 -16.29 -13.33
#